data_AF-A0A354UX76-F1
#
_entry.id   AF-A0A354UX76-F1
#
_cell.length_a   1.000
_cell.length_b   1.000
_cell.length_c   1.000
_cell.angle_alpha   90.00
_cell.angle_beta   90.00
_cell.angle_gamma   90.00
#
_symmetry.space_group_name_H-M   'P 1'
#
loop_
_entity.id
_entity.type
_entity.pdbx_description
1 polymer ?
#
loop_
_entity_poly.entity_id
_entity_poly.type
_entity_poly.pdbx_seq_one_letter_code
_entity_poly.pdbx_strand_id
1 'polypeptide(L)'
;MREARIAARIRSPWIAEVIEDPRSVLYTVMPLYDGETLEQRLHRSPPVSRAEGIAIATKLAKAVAALHRAGVIHRDIKPENVILQPNGGLKLLDLGVARLPNIEDFPASTIPGTPNYMAPERRRFSRTP
;
A
#
# COMPACT_ATOMS: atom_id res chain seq x y z
N MET A 1 13.72 8.54 -8.36
CA MET A 1 12.60 9.05 -7.53
C MET A 1 11.62 9.87 -8.36
N ARG A 2 10.97 9.20 -9.32
CA ARG A 2 9.79 9.74 -10.02
C ARG A 2 8.52 9.15 -9.41
N GLU A 3 8.64 7.95 -8.83
CA GLU A 3 7.61 7.13 -8.18
C GLU A 3 6.95 7.84 -6.99
N ALA A 4 7.74 8.44 -6.09
CA ALA A 4 7.26 9.19 -4.93
C ALA A 4 6.42 10.44 -5.30
N ARG A 5 6.73 11.08 -6.43
CA ARG A 5 5.97 12.26 -6.92
C ARG A 5 4.60 11.88 -7.45
N ILE A 6 4.41 10.66 -7.94
CA ILE A 6 3.13 10.19 -8.47
C ILE A 6 2.17 9.90 -7.32
N ALA A 7 2.67 9.25 -6.27
CA ALA A 7 1.98 9.06 -5.00
C ALA A 7 1.55 10.39 -4.35
N ALA A 8 2.45 11.39 -4.34
CA ALA A 8 2.20 12.70 -3.74
C ALA A 8 0.99 13.47 -4.35
N ARG A 9 0.53 13.11 -5.55
CA ARG A 9 -0.64 13.74 -6.20
C ARG A 9 -1.97 13.07 -5.89
N ILE A 10 -1.95 11.93 -5.19
CA ILE A 10 -3.15 11.18 -4.86
C ILE A 10 -3.73 11.71 -3.55
N ARG A 11 -4.72 12.60 -3.68
CA ARG A 11 -5.48 13.09 -2.52
C ARG A 11 -6.64 12.14 -2.24
N SER A 12 -6.47 11.28 -1.25
CA SER A 12 -7.48 10.34 -0.78
C SER A 12 -7.45 10.24 0.74
N PRO A 13 -8.60 10.23 1.43
CA PRO A 13 -8.63 10.04 2.87
C PRO A 13 -8.07 8.67 3.30
N TRP A 14 -7.99 7.71 2.38
CA TRP A 14 -7.58 6.33 2.68
C TRP A 14 -6.12 6.02 2.41
N ILE A 15 -5.36 6.95 1.84
CA ILE A 15 -3.96 6.75 1.42
C ILE A 15 -3.08 7.68 2.26
N ALA A 16 -1.88 7.19 2.62
CA ALA A 16 -0.86 8.00 3.26
C ALA A 16 -0.32 9.08 2.33
N GLU A 17 -0.16 10.28 2.86
CA GLU A 17 0.42 11.41 2.15
C GLU A 17 1.94 11.33 2.21
N VAL A 18 2.59 11.65 1.10
CA VAL A 18 4.04 11.80 1.02
C VAL A 18 4.36 13.28 0.95
N ILE A 19 5.22 13.74 1.85
CA ILE A 19 5.69 15.12 1.92
C ILE A 19 6.94 15.23 1.04
N GLU A 20 6.93 16.16 0.10
CA GLU A 20 8.12 16.45 -0.72
C GLU A 20 9.18 17.17 0.13
N ASP A 21 10.33 16.53 0.35
CA ASP A 21 11.53 17.15 0.93
C ASP A 21 12.63 17.19 -0.16
N PRO A 22 13.29 18.34 -0.42
CA PRO A 22 14.40 18.42 -1.37
C PRO A 22 15.54 17.43 -1.11
N ARG A 23 15.65 16.92 0.11
CA ARG A 23 16.65 15.93 0.56
C ARG A 23 16.13 14.49 0.52
N SER A 24 14.89 14.25 0.06
CA SER A 24 14.31 12.91 -0.18
C SER A 24 15.06 12.17 -1.30
N VAL A 25 16.31 11.77 -1.05
CA VAL A 25 17.17 11.01 -1.97
C VAL A 25 17.29 9.55 -1.53
N LEU A 26 17.18 9.27 -0.22
CA LEU A 26 17.24 7.93 0.37
C LEU A 26 16.12 7.64 1.38
N TYR A 27 15.24 8.60 1.63
CA TYR A 27 14.17 8.48 2.62
C TYR A 27 12.89 9.14 2.12
N THR A 28 11.76 8.68 2.65
CA THR A 28 10.43 9.26 2.40
C THR A 28 9.92 9.90 3.68
N VAL A 29 9.37 11.11 3.58
CA VAL A 29 8.74 11.82 4.69
C VAL A 29 7.23 11.70 4.54
N MET A 30 6.53 11.36 5.62
CA MET A 30 5.08 11.27 5.66
C MET A 30 4.55 11.70 7.04
N PRO A 31 3.28 12.11 7.15
CA PRO A 31 2.66 12.32 8.45
C PRO A 31 2.73 11.05 9.30
N LEU A 32 2.93 11.22 10.61
CA LEU A 32 2.72 10.14 11.56
C LEU A 32 1.21 9.92 11.72
N TYR A 33 0.74 8.72 11.40
CA TYR A 33 -0.66 8.34 11.60
C TYR A 33 -0.82 7.57 12.90
N ASP A 34 -1.67 8.08 13.79
CA ASP A 34 -2.01 7.40 15.04
C ASP A 34 -2.77 6.08 14.78
N GLY A 35 -2.60 5.13 15.69
CA GLY A 35 -3.30 3.85 15.69
C GLY A 35 -2.36 2.66 15.72
N GLU A 36 -2.81 1.54 15.18
CA GLU A 36 -2.06 0.30 15.05
C GLU A 36 -2.08 -0.21 13.61
N THR A 37 -1.12 -1.07 13.25
CA THR A 37 -1.16 -1.75 11.95
C THR A 37 -2.24 -2.84 11.95
N LEU A 38 -2.74 -3.19 10.77
CA LEU A 38 -3.66 -4.31 10.62
C LEU A 38 -2.99 -5.63 11.07
N GLU A 39 -1.68 -5.77 10.89
CA GLU A 39 -0.91 -6.91 11.41
C GLU A 39 -1.06 -7.01 12.93
N GLN A 40 -0.80 -5.92 13.65
CA GLN A 40 -0.96 -5.86 15.10
C GLN A 40 -2.39 -6.20 15.52
N ARG A 41 -3.39 -5.65 14.82
CA ARG A 41 -4.80 -5.93 15.09
C ARG A 41 -5.16 -7.39 14.88
N LEU A 42 -4.61 -8.04 13.84
CA LEU A 42 -4.89 -9.45 13.52
C LEU A 42 -4.30 -10.41 14.55
N HIS A 43 -3.17 -10.07 15.18
CA HIS A 43 -2.58 -10.86 16.27
C HIS A 43 -3.21 -10.61 17.64
N ARG A 44 -4.06 -9.58 17.77
CA ARG A 44 -4.68 -9.19 19.04
C ARG A 44 -5.99 -9.95 19.30
N SER A 45 -6.19 -10.36 20.56
CA SER A 45 -7.45 -10.91 21.05
C SER A 45 -8.43 -9.81 21.50
N PRO A 46 -9.74 -9.95 21.24
CA PRO A 46 -10.36 -11.04 20.48
C PRO A 46 -10.07 -10.93 18.98
N PRO A 47 -10.14 -12.06 18.24
CA PRO A 47 -9.98 -12.06 16.79
C PRO A 47 -10.90 -11.05 16.11
N VAL A 48 -10.47 -10.55 14.96
CA VAL A 48 -11.27 -9.64 14.13
C VAL A 48 -12.61 -10.29 13.81
N SER A 49 -13.70 -9.62 14.18
CA SER A 49 -15.04 -10.11 13.89
C SER A 49 -15.34 -9.99 12.39
N ARG A 50 -16.32 -10.77 11.89
CA ARG A 50 -16.75 -10.68 10.49
C ARG A 50 -17.17 -9.25 10.10
N ALA A 51 -17.91 -8.57 10.98
CA ALA A 51 -18.38 -7.20 10.73
C ALA A 51 -17.20 -6.22 10.62
N GLU A 52 -16.22 -6.34 11.51
CA GLU A 52 -15.01 -5.52 11.50
C GLU A 52 -14.16 -5.81 10.25
N GLY A 53 -13.97 -7.08 9.89
CA GLY A 53 -13.25 -7.47 8.68
C GLY A 53 -13.88 -6.90 7.41
N ILE A 54 -15.21 -6.92 7.28
CA ILE A 54 -15.93 -6.30 6.16
C ILE A 54 -15.70 -4.79 6.14
N ALA A 55 -15.73 -4.13 7.30
CA ALA A 55 -15.50 -2.69 7.39
C ALA A 55 -14.08 -2.29 6.96
N ILE A 56 -13.07 -3.06 7.39
CA ILE A 56 -11.66 -2.87 6.99
C ILE A 56 -11.49 -3.10 5.49
N ALA A 57 -11.98 -4.24 4.97
CA ALA A 57 -11.88 -4.59 3.56
C ALA A 57 -12.55 -3.54 2.65
N THR A 58 -13.70 -3.00 3.08
CA THR A 58 -14.41 -1.94 2.34
C THR A 58 -13.58 -0.66 2.24
N LYS A 59 -12.93 -0.25 3.32
CA LYS A 59 -12.07 0.96 3.33
C LYS A 59 -10.79 0.73 2.52
N LEU A 60 -10.18 -0.45 2.63
CA LEU A 60 -9.02 -0.82 1.85
C LEU A 60 -9.34 -0.86 0.34
N ALA A 61 -10.49 -1.40 -0.05
CA ALA A 61 -10.95 -1.38 -1.43
C ALA A 61 -11.13 0.05 -1.96
N LYS A 62 -11.63 0.98 -1.13
CA LYS A 62 -11.70 2.42 -1.49
C LYS A 62 -10.31 3.03 -1.67
N ALA A 63 -9.33 2.65 -0.85
CA ALA A 63 -7.93 3.08 -1.00
C ALA A 63 -7.36 2.60 -2.34
N VAL A 64 -7.50 1.31 -2.65
CA VAL A 64 -7.03 0.71 -3.90
C VAL A 64 -7.72 1.33 -5.12
N ALA A 65 -9.04 1.55 -5.05
CA ALA A 65 -9.78 2.21 -6.12
C ALA A 65 -9.34 3.66 -6.34
N ALA A 66 -8.89 4.37 -5.30
CA ALA A 66 -8.31 5.71 -5.45
C ALA A 66 -6.94 5.66 -6.15
N LEU A 67 -6.08 4.69 -5.82
CA LEU A 67 -4.82 4.47 -6.53
C LEU A 67 -5.04 4.13 -8.01
N HIS A 68 -5.93 3.18 -8.29
CA HIS A 68 -6.20 2.72 -9.65
C HIS A 68 -6.77 3.84 -10.54
N ARG A 69 -7.65 4.70 -10.00
CA ARG A 69 -8.15 5.89 -10.74
C ARG A 69 -7.05 6.90 -11.07
N ALA A 70 -5.98 6.93 -10.28
CA ALA A 70 -4.78 7.73 -10.57
C ALA A 70 -3.77 7.00 -11.48
N GLY A 71 -4.11 5.81 -11.99
CA GLY A 71 -3.23 4.99 -12.82
C GLY A 71 -2.11 4.28 -12.04
N VAL A 72 -2.19 4.25 -10.70
CA VAL A 72 -1.16 3.72 -9.82
C VAL A 72 -1.53 2.34 -9.31
N ILE A 73 -0.58 1.40 -9.36
CA ILE A 73 -0.73 0.06 -8.77
C ILE A 73 0.20 -0.03 -7.54
N HIS A 74 -0.35 -0.38 -6.37
CA HIS A 74 0.40 -0.44 -5.10
C HIS A 74 1.49 -1.51 -5.06
N ARG A 75 1.21 -2.71 -5.59
CA ARG A 75 2.09 -3.90 -5.67
C ARG A 75 2.57 -4.57 -4.36
N ASP A 76 2.43 -3.94 -3.20
CA ASP A 76 2.75 -4.55 -1.87
C ASP A 76 1.69 -4.24 -0.80
N ILE A 77 0.44 -4.63 -1.06
CA ILE A 77 -0.62 -4.54 -0.05
C ILE A 77 -0.46 -5.72 0.91
N LYS A 78 -0.23 -5.39 2.17
CA LYS A 78 -0.06 -6.33 3.29
C LYS A 78 -0.50 -5.68 4.61
N PRO A 79 -0.83 -6.45 5.66
CA PRO A 79 -1.35 -5.90 6.91
C PRO A 79 -0.42 -4.88 7.60
N GLU A 80 0.90 -5.02 7.45
CA GLU A 80 1.90 -4.10 7.98
C GLU A 80 1.80 -2.71 7.34
N ASN A 81 1.33 -2.64 6.09
CA ASN A 81 1.17 -1.41 5.33
C ASN A 81 -0.22 -0.79 5.51
N VAL A 82 -1.03 -1.25 6.45
CA VAL A 82 -2.37 -0.71 6.71
C VAL A 82 -2.44 -0.24 8.15
N ILE A 83 -2.61 1.07 8.37
CA ILE A 83 -2.88 1.64 9.70
C ILE A 83 -4.39 1.75 9.91
N LEU A 84 -4.86 1.24 11.05
CA LEU A 84 -6.21 1.41 11.57
C LEU A 84 -6.19 2.54 12.60
N GLN A 85 -6.93 3.61 12.32
CA GLN A 85 -6.93 4.80 13.16
C GLN A 85 -7.98 4.70 14.28
N PRO A 86 -7.76 5.32 15.45
CA PRO A 86 -8.70 5.26 16.59
C PRO A 86 -10.10 5.79 16.28
N ASN A 87 -10.22 6.73 15.35
CA ASN A 87 -11.49 7.28 14.88
C ASN A 87 -12.22 6.37 13.87
N GLY A 88 -11.75 5.13 13.68
CA GLY A 88 -12.26 4.22 12.66
C GLY A 88 -11.75 4.53 11.25
N GLY A 89 -10.78 5.43 11.08
CA GLY A 89 -10.10 5.69 9.81
C GLY A 89 -9.20 4.52 9.39
N LEU A 90 -8.73 4.58 8.13
CA LEU A 90 -7.76 3.64 7.59
C LEU A 90 -6.77 4.39 6.70
N LYS A 91 -5.48 4.08 6.84
CA LYS A 91 -4.42 4.60 5.98
C LYS A 91 -3.63 3.46 5.37
N LEU A 92 -3.66 3.37 4.04
CA LEU A 92 -2.76 2.51 3.28
C LEU A 92 -1.42 3.23 3.11
N LEU A 93 -0.36 2.61 3.63
CA LEU A 93 1.02 3.08 3.64
C LEU A 93 1.83 2.47 2.49
N ASP A 94 3.04 3.01 2.32
CA ASP A 94 4.14 2.42 1.54
C ASP A 94 3.86 2.18 0.05
N LEU A 95 3.95 3.26 -0.70
CA LEU A 95 3.98 3.25 -2.16
C LEU A 95 5.42 3.06 -2.69
N GLY A 96 6.38 2.60 -1.87
CA GLY A 96 7.79 2.45 -2.23
C GLY A 96 8.03 1.49 -3.40
N VAL A 97 7.06 0.62 -3.68
CA VAL A 97 7.04 -0.25 -4.86
C VAL A 97 5.86 0.05 -5.78
N ALA A 98 5.21 1.21 -5.71
CA ALA A 98 4.11 1.52 -6.61
C ALA A 98 4.59 1.63 -8.07
N ARG A 99 3.75 1.23 -9.04
CA ARG A 99 4.06 1.30 -10.50
C ARG A 99 3.14 2.26 -11.22
N LEU A 100 3.66 2.96 -12.22
CA LEU A 100 2.87 3.46 -13.35
C LEU A 100 3.04 2.53 -14.56
N PRO A 101 2.01 1.77 -14.96
CA PRO A 101 2.08 0.82 -16.07
C PRO A 101 2.55 1.43 -17.40
N ASN A 102 2.28 2.72 -17.63
CA ASN A 102 2.54 3.40 -18.91
C ASN A 102 3.86 4.19 -18.95
N ILE A 103 4.66 4.17 -17.89
CA ILE A 103 5.90 4.97 -17.77
C ILE A 103 7.11 4.10 -17.42
N GLU A 104 6.92 2.92 -16.84
CA GLU A 104 8.02 2.11 -16.27
C GLU A 104 8.09 0.71 -16.88
N ASP A 105 9.01 0.53 -17.82
CA ASP A 105 9.54 -0.79 -18.21
C ASP A 105 10.58 -1.25 -17.18
N PHE A 106 10.11 -1.77 -16.03
CA PHE A 106 10.99 -2.60 -15.21
C PHE A 106 11.16 -3.96 -15.89
N PRO A 107 12.39 -4.49 -16.01
CA PRO A 107 12.58 -5.87 -16.43
C PRO A 107 11.83 -6.78 -15.44
N ALA A 108 11.17 -7.82 -15.96
CA ALA A 108 10.38 -8.78 -15.18
C ALA A 108 11.18 -9.53 -14.09
N SER A 109 12.51 -9.34 -14.05
CA SER A 109 13.47 -10.06 -13.21
C SER A 109 13.52 -9.59 -11.74
N THR A 110 12.95 -8.44 -11.39
CA THR A 110 12.75 -8.06 -9.99
C THR A 110 11.26 -8.06 -9.72
N ILE A 111 10.77 -9.05 -8.97
CA ILE A 111 9.36 -9.11 -8.53
C ILE A 111 9.29 -8.54 -7.11
N PRO A 112 9.13 -7.21 -6.93
CA PRO A 112 8.91 -6.63 -5.61
C PRO A 112 7.56 -7.08 -5.05
N GLY A 113 7.54 -7.38 -3.76
CA GLY A 113 6.36 -7.75 -2.97
C GLY A 113 6.69 -8.77 -1.88
N THR A 114 5.83 -8.85 -0.87
CA THR A 114 5.96 -9.83 0.20
C THR A 114 5.41 -11.20 -0.27
N PRO A 115 6.20 -12.30 -0.26
CA PRO A 115 5.84 -13.56 -0.93
C PRO A 115 4.47 -14.12 -0.57
N ASN A 116 4.04 -13.99 0.69
CA ASN A 116 2.76 -14.51 1.18
C ASN A 116 1.55 -13.73 0.64
N TYR A 117 1.74 -12.47 0.24
CA TYR A 117 0.68 -11.57 -0.25
C TYR A 117 0.74 -11.37 -1.78
N MET A 118 1.62 -12.09 -2.46
CA MET A 118 1.79 -11.98 -3.90
C MET A 118 0.67 -12.71 -4.66
N ALA A 119 0.09 -12.03 -5.65
CA ALA A 119 -0.89 -12.61 -6.54
C ALA A 119 -0.31 -13.80 -7.35
N PRO A 120 -1.08 -14.87 -7.57
CA PRO A 120 -0.58 -16.12 -8.15
C PRO A 120 0.01 -15.96 -9.56
N GLU A 121 -0.54 -15.06 -10.37
CA GLU A 121 -0.04 -14.71 -11.70
C GLU A 121 1.37 -14.10 -11.66
N ARG A 122 1.75 -13.42 -10.57
CA ARG A 122 3.11 -12.86 -10.40
C ARG A 122 4.13 -13.94 -10.03
N ARG A 123 3.72 -15.01 -9.34
CA ARG A 123 4.61 -16.16 -9.05
C ARG A 123 4.91 -17.01 -10.28
N ARG A 124 4.08 -16.95 -11.34
CA ARG A 124 4.32 -17.72 -12.58
C ARG A 124 5.48 -17.16 -13.40
N PHE A 125 5.74 -15.85 -13.34
CA PHE A 125 6.83 -15.22 -14.09
C PHE A 125 8.22 -15.44 -13.47
N SER A 126 8.33 -16.05 -12.27
CA SER A 126 9.62 -16.38 -11.64
C SER A 126 10.14 -17.79 -11.95
N ARG A 127 9.47 -18.56 -12.82
CA ARG A 127 9.83 -19.97 -13.12
C ARG A 127 10.19 -20.25 -14.59
N THR A 128 10.59 -19.23 -15.36
CA THR A 128 11.21 -19.46 -16.67
C THR A 128 12.74 -19.43 -16.52
N PRO A 129 13.44 -20.53 -16.87
CA PRO A 129 14.90 -20.64 -16.76
C PRO A 129 15.64 -19.72 -17.74
#